data_AF-A0A9Y1BM68-F1
#
_entry.id   AF-A0A9Y1BM68-F1
#
_cell.length_a   1.000
_cell.length_b   1.000
_cell.length_c   1.000
_cell.angle_alpha   90.00
_cell.angle_beta   90.00
_cell.angle_gamma   90.00
#
_symmetry.space_group_name_H-M   'P 1'
#
loop_
_entity.id
_entity.type
_entity.pdbx_description
1 polymer ?
#
loop_
_entity_poly.entity_id
_entity_poly.type
_entity_poly.pdbx_seq_one_letter_code
_entity_poly.pdbx_strand_id
1 'polypeptide(L)' 'MWPNVILCGGSSMIPGMRERIDYELKKVAPKNAVVRITATTDRMHRTWIGASILTTRKAFNKMWITEK' A
#
# COMPACT_ATOMS: atom_id res chain seq x y z
N MET A 1 14.56 2.30 -7.08
CA MET A 1 13.67 2.17 -5.91
C MET A 1 12.22 2.18 -6.42
N TRP A 2 11.62 1.00 -6.67
CA TRP A 2 10.16 0.69 -6.74
C TRP A 2 9.92 -0.85 -6.77
N PRO A 3 10.63 -1.69 -5.98
CA PRO A 3 10.44 -3.14 -6.11
C PRO A 3 9.03 -3.59 -5.71
N ASN A 4 8.34 -2.85 -4.83
CA ASN A 4 7.03 -3.21 -4.30
C ASN A 4 6.08 -2.01 -4.31
N VAL A 5 4.93 -2.18 -4.95
CA VAL A 5 3.83 -1.22 -5.03
C VAL A 5 2.60 -1.87 -4.41
N ILE A 6 1.97 -1.18 -3.45
CA ILE A 6 0.76 -1.65 -2.78
C ILE A 6 -0.39 -0.74 -3.18
N LEU A 7 -1.45 -1.31 -3.72
CA LEU A 7 -2.68 -0.59 -4.02
C LEU A 7 -3.64 -0.70 -2.83
N CYS A 8 -4.07 0.43 -2.28
CA CYS A 8 -4.98 0.53 -1.15
C CYS A 8 -6.00 1.67 -1.33
N GLY A 9 -7.11 1.59 -0.60
CA GLY A 9 -8.19 2.58 -0.63
C GLY A 9 -9.23 2.34 -1.72
N GLY A 10 -10.35 3.08 -1.67
CA GLY A 10 -11.52 2.87 -2.53
C GLY A 10 -11.23 3.03 -4.03
N SER A 11 -10.48 4.06 -4.42
CA SER A 11 -10.14 4.30 -5.84
C SER A 11 -9.33 3.16 -6.47
N SER A 12 -8.54 2.43 -5.67
CA SER A 12 -7.81 1.24 -6.16
C SER A 12 -8.72 0.08 -6.54
N MET A 13 -10.02 0.14 -6.21
CA MET A 13 -11.02 -0.86 -6.58
C MET A 13 -11.56 -0.68 -8.01
N ILE A 14 -11.23 0.43 -8.70
CA ILE A 14 -11.60 0.63 -10.10
C ILE A 14 -11.12 -0.56 -10.94
N PRO A 15 -12.00 -1.23 -11.71
CA PRO A 15 -11.62 -2.35 -12.56
C PRO A 15 -10.48 -1.97 -13.51
N GLY A 16 -9.48 -2.85 -13.63
CA GLY A 16 -8.32 -2.60 -14.50
C GLY A 16 -7.22 -1.71 -13.90
N MET A 17 -7.39 -1.17 -12.69
CA MET A 17 -6.41 -0.23 -12.11
C MET A 17 -5.03 -0.88 -11.88
N ARG A 18 -4.99 -2.14 -11.42
CA ARG A 18 -3.74 -2.88 -11.21
C ARG A 18 -2.99 -3.06 -12.53
N GLU A 19 -3.71 -3.45 -13.57
CA GLU A 19 -3.20 -3.70 -14.91
C GLU A 19 -2.69 -2.40 -15.54
N ARG A 20 -3.43 -1.29 -15.36
CA ARG A 20 -3.00 0.03 -15.85
C ARG A 20 -1.69 0.47 -15.18
N ILE A 21 -1.59 0.32 -13.86
CA ILE A 21 -0.39 0.69 -13.12
C ILE A 21 0.80 -0.19 -13.53
N ASP A 22 0.59 -1.50 -13.71
CA ASP A 22 1.63 -2.42 -14.21
C ASP A 22 2.16 -2.00 -15.58
N TYR A 23 1.25 -1.68 -16.51
CA TYR A 23 1.60 -1.24 -17.85
C TYR A 23 2.39 0.07 -17.86
N GLU A 24 1.94 1.09 -17.12
CA GLU A 24 2.66 2.37 -17.08
C GLU A 24 4.00 2.25 -16.35
N LEU A 25 4.07 1.50 -15.24
CA LEU A 25 5.33 1.29 -14.52
C LEU A 25 6.37 0.59 -15.38
N LYS A 26 5.99 -0.40 -16.21
CA LYS A 26 6.90 -1.07 -17.15
C LYS A 26 7.52 -0.12 -18.18
N LYS A 27 6.86 1.00 -18.52
CA LYS A 27 7.40 1.99 -19.47
C LYS A 27 8.46 2.90 -18.85
N VAL A 28 8.28 3.27 -17.58
CA VAL A 28 9.16 4.21 -16.88
C VAL A 28 10.25 3.50 -16.07
N ALA A 29 10.04 2.25 -15.69
CA ALA A 29 11.02 1.49 -14.93
C ALA A 29 12.25 1.12 -15.80
N PRO A 30 13.46 1.09 -15.22
CA PRO A 30 14.64 0.54 -15.90
C PRO A 30 14.38 -0.91 -16.35
N LYS A 31 14.92 -1.31 -17.50
CA LYS A 31 14.65 -2.63 -18.13
C LYS A 31 14.90 -3.84 -17.22
N ASN A 32 15.77 -3.70 -16.22
CA ASN A 32 16.13 -4.78 -15.28
C ASN A 32 15.39 -4.68 -13.94
N ALA A 33 14.48 -3.72 -13.79
CA ALA A 33 13.73 -3.53 -12.55
C ALA A 33 12.56 -4.51 -12.48
N VAL A 34 12.53 -5.32 -11.42
CA VAL A 34 11.38 -6.17 -11.10
C VAL A 34 10.46 -5.37 -10.18
N VAL A 35 9.28 -5.02 -10.69
CA VAL A 35 8.23 -4.33 -9.93
C VAL A 35 7.15 -5.33 -9.55
N ARG A 36 6.83 -5.42 -8.26
CA ARG A 36 5.75 -6.26 -7.72
C ARG A 36 4.58 -5.38 -7.30
N ILE A 37 3.42 -5.60 -7.91
CA ILE A 37 2.19 -4.85 -7.58
C ILE A 37 1.25 -5.77 -6.81
N THR A 38 0.94 -5.37 -5.57
CA THR A 38 0.02 -6.08 -4.69
C THR A 38 -1.31 -5.34 -4.64
N ALA A 39 -2.39 -6.02 -5.02
CA ALA A 39 -3.76 -5.52 -4.94
C ALA A 39 -4.66 -6.60 -4.33
N THR A 40 -4.78 -6.62 -3.01
CA THR A 40 -5.61 -7.62 -2.31
C THR A 40 -7.10 -7.34 -2.51
N THR A 41 -7.96 -8.33 -2.26
CA THR A 41 -9.41 -8.18 -2.40
C THR A 41 -10.02 -7.22 -1.38
N ASP A 42 -9.42 -7.15 -0.19
CA ASP A 42 -9.83 -6.29 0.92
C ASP A 42 -9.12 -4.92 0.93
N ARG A 43 -8.48 -4.54 -0.18
CA ARG A 43 -7.63 -3.34 -0.28
C ARG A 43 -8.31 -2.02 0.05
N MET A 44 -9.64 -1.97 -0.02
CA MET A 44 -10.44 -0.84 0.46
C MET A 44 -10.21 -0.56 1.96
N HIS A 45 -10.02 -1.59 2.77
CA HIS A 45 -9.89 -1.47 4.24
C HIS A 45 -8.44 -1.49 4.73
N ARG A 46 -7.46 -1.59 3.83
CA ARG A 46 -6.05 -1.81 4.19
C ARG A 46 -5.45 -0.70 5.06
N THR A 47 -5.88 0.55 4.87
CA THR A 47 -5.46 1.67 5.72
C THR A 47 -5.92 1.47 7.17
N TRP A 48 -7.18 1.08 7.37
CA TRP A 48 -7.73 0.84 8.70
C TRP A 48 -7.09 -0.38 9.37
N ILE A 49 -6.93 -1.49 8.63
CA ILE A 49 -6.25 -2.70 9.12
C ILE A 49 -4.81 -2.37 9.54
N GLY A 50 -4.09 -1.61 8.72
CA GLY A 50 -2.73 -1.17 9.02
C GLY A 50 -2.64 -0.34 10.29
N ALA A 51 -3.58 0.60 10.49
CA ALA A 51 -3.64 1.41 11.69
C ALA A 51 -3.92 0.57 12.95
N SER A 52 -4.88 -0.36 12.88
CA SER A 52 -5.20 -1.30 13.98
C SER A 52 -3.98 -2.16 14.37
N ILE A 53 -3.24 -2.67 13.38
CA ILE A 53 -2.00 -3.42 13.65
C ILE A 53 -0.90 -2.52 14.22
N LEU A 54 -0.78 -1.28 13.73
CA LEU A 54 0.25 -0.34 14.17
C LEU A 54 0.06 0.05 15.64
N THR A 55 -1.15 0.45 16.04
CA THR A 55 -1.45 0.95 17.38
C THR A 55 -1.34 -0.11 18.48
N THR A 56 -1.47 -1.39 18.12
CA THR A 56 -1.33 -2.53 19.06
C THR A 56 0.12 -2.92 19.34
N ARG A 57 1.10 -2.39 18.61
CA ARG A 57 2.53 -2.71 18.84
C ARG A 57 3.07 -1.96 20.05
N LYS A 58 3.82 -2.66 20.92
CA LYS A 58 4.51 -2.05 22.08
C LYS A 58 5.36 -0.83 21.72
N ALA A 59 6.00 -0.83 20.55
CA ALA A 59 6.81 0.30 20.08
C ALA A 59 5.98 1.58 19.86
N PHE A 60 4.71 1.43 19.49
CA PHE A 60 3.78 2.54 19.27
C PHE A 60 3.38 3.22 20.58
N ASN A 61 3.52 2.57 21.73
CA ASN A 61 3.17 3.17 23.03
C ASN A 61 3.93 4.48 23.31
N LYS A 62 5.16 4.60 22.78
CA LYS A 62 5.99 5.81 22.92
C LYS A 62 5.57 6.96 21.99
N MET A 63 4.62 6.71 21.10
CA MET A 63 4.15 7.67 20.09
C MET A 63 2.78 8.27 20.45
N TRP A 64 2.11 7.78 21.50
CA TRP A 64 0.88 8.37 21.99
C TRP A 64 1.13 9.78 22.53
N ILE A 65 0.27 10.71 22.15
CA ILE A 65 0.20 12.05 22.72
C ILE A 65 -0.90 12.02 23.78
N THR A 66 -0.55 12.31 25.04
CA THR A 66 -1.51 12.32 26.15
C THR A 66 -2.08 13.72 26.35
N GLU A 67 -3.30 13.78 26.88
CA GLU A 67 -3.83 15.02 27.45
C GLU A 67 -2.99 15.43 28.68
N LYS A 68 -2.93 16.74 28.96
CA LYS A 68 -2.20 17.29 30.13
C LYS A 68 -2.99 17.11 31.41
#